data_AF-A0A5P9Q3Q9-F1
#
_entry.id   AF-A0A5P9Q3Q9-F1
#
_cell.length_a   1.000
_cell.length_b   1.000
_cell.length_c   1.000
_cell.angle_alpha   90.00
_cell.angle_beta   90.00
_cell.angle_gamma   90.00
#
_symmetry.space_group_name_H-M   'P 1'
#
loop_
_entity.id
_entity.type
_entity.pdbx_description
1 polymer ?
#
loop_
_entity_poly.entity_id
_entity_poly.type
_entity_poly.pdbx_seq_one_letter_code
_entity_poly.pdbx_strand_id
1 'polypeptide(L)'
;MITLKLKDDEGEVTELTATTRDIVLWERTHRGKTFKSIQDNMSLIDFYGIAYCAVKRQNIVLMHDFANEKEFTDLFDLEFEMDVEADPTLAGL
;
A
#
# COMPACT_ATOMS: atom_id res chain seq x y z
N MET A 1 -9.64 3.31 3.94
CA MET A 1 -9.15 2.12 3.19
C MET A 1 -8.19 2.62 2.13
N ILE A 2 -7.22 1.82 1.69
CA ILE A 2 -6.27 2.25 0.67
C ILE A 2 -6.41 1.30 -0.51
N THR A 3 -6.74 1.84 -1.67
CA THR A 3 -6.76 1.08 -2.92
C THR A 3 -5.38 1.21 -3.55
N LEU A 4 -4.73 0.08 -3.81
CA LEU A 4 -3.40 -0.03 -4.36
C LEU A 4 -3.54 -0.74 -5.71
N LYS A 5 -2.90 -0.24 -6.75
CA LYS A 5 -2.85 -0.87 -8.06
C LYS A 5 -1.40 -1.24 -8.31
N LEU A 6 -1.15 -2.54 -8.39
CA LEU A 6 0.16 -3.09 -8.70
C LEU A 6 0.21 -3.34 -10.19
N LYS A 7 1.15 -2.71 -10.87
CA LYS A 7 1.41 -2.94 -12.28
C LYS A 7 2.72 -3.70 -12.42
N ASP A 8 2.72 -4.78 -13.16
CA ASP A 8 3.95 -5.52 -13.48
C ASP A 8 4.62 -5.01 -14.77
N ASP A 9 5.81 -5.56 -15.04
CA ASP A 9 6.60 -5.25 -16.25
C ASP A 9 5.89 -5.68 -17.55
N GLU A 10 4.99 -6.67 -17.51
CA GLU A 10 4.20 -7.11 -18.66
C GLU A 10 2.98 -6.20 -18.91
N GLY A 11 2.69 -5.28 -17.97
CA GLY A 11 1.61 -4.30 -18.04
C GLY A 11 0.29 -4.78 -17.44
N GLU A 12 0.26 -5.93 -16.76
CA GLU A 12 -0.90 -6.43 -16.03
C GLU A 12 -1.09 -5.61 -14.75
N VAL A 13 -2.32 -5.18 -14.50
CA VAL A 13 -2.67 -4.37 -13.32
C VAL A 13 -3.51 -5.20 -12.37
N THR A 14 -2.97 -5.45 -11.18
CA THR A 14 -3.68 -6.10 -10.08
C THR A 14 -4.14 -5.06 -9.08
N GLU A 15 -5.46 -4.91 -8.93
CA GLU A 15 -6.04 -4.05 -7.90
C GLU A 15 -6.09 -4.78 -6.55
N LEU A 16 -5.52 -4.14 -5.54
CA LEU A 16 -5.37 -4.61 -4.17
C LEU A 16 -5.99 -3.61 -3.22
N THR A 17 -6.87 -4.06 -2.34
CA THR A 17 -7.45 -3.19 -1.30
C THR A 17 -6.78 -3.47 0.04
N ALA A 18 -5.95 -2.55 0.51
CA ALA A 18 -5.38 -2.61 1.86
C ALA A 18 -6.37 -2.09 2.90
N THR A 19 -6.66 -2.95 3.87
CA THR A 19 -7.56 -2.66 5.01
C THR A 19 -6.77 -2.23 6.24
N THR A 20 -7.47 -1.73 7.26
CA THR A 20 -6.84 -1.35 8.54
C THR A 20 -6.02 -2.48 9.17
N ARG A 21 -6.39 -3.74 8.94
CA ARG A 21 -5.63 -4.89 9.45
C ARG A 21 -4.27 -5.04 8.79
N ASP A 22 -4.17 -4.73 7.50
CA ASP A 22 -2.92 -4.76 6.73
C ASP A 22 -1.97 -3.66 7.22
N ILE A 23 -2.53 -2.46 7.43
CA ILE A 23 -1.80 -1.31 7.94
C ILE A 23 -1.25 -1.59 9.34
N VAL A 24 -2.07 -2.13 10.25
CA VAL A 24 -1.63 -2.49 11.61
C VAL A 24 -0.57 -3.59 11.56
N LEU A 25 -0.67 -4.56 10.64
CA LEU A 25 0.36 -5.58 10.47
C LEU A 25 1.69 -4.95 10.02
N TRP A 26 1.63 -4.02 9.07
CA TRP A 26 2.77 -3.24 8.62
C TRP A 26 3.39 -2.40 9.74
N GLU A 27 2.61 -1.72 10.57
CA GLU A 27 3.11 -0.95 11.73
C GLU A 27 3.84 -1.84 12.74
N ARG A 28 3.39 -3.10 12.90
CA ARG A 28 4.04 -4.07 13.78
C ARG A 28 5.38 -4.55 13.24
N THR A 29 5.53 -4.66 11.93
CA THR A 29 6.80 -5.05 11.28
C THR A 29 7.75 -3.85 11.16
N HIS A 30 7.22 -2.64 10.97
CA HIS A 30 7.97 -1.39 10.81
C HIS A 30 7.94 -0.57 12.10
N ARG A 31 8.77 -0.98 13.07
CA ARG A 31 8.84 -0.33 14.39
C ARG A 31 9.13 1.18 14.28
N GLY A 32 8.23 1.98 14.83
CA GLY A 32 8.35 3.45 14.87
C GLY A 32 7.69 4.16 13.70
N LYS A 33 7.16 3.43 12.71
CA LYS A 33 6.30 4.00 11.67
C LYS A 33 4.84 3.76 12.01
N THR A 34 4.01 4.76 11.76
CA THR A 34 2.57 4.73 11.98
C THR A 34 1.83 5.13 10.72
N PHE A 35 0.58 4.72 10.60
CA PHE A 35 -0.27 5.17 9.50
C PHE A 35 -0.38 6.70 9.47
N LYS A 36 -0.44 7.33 10.65
CA LYS A 36 -0.40 8.79 10.77
C LYS A 36 0.86 9.39 10.16
N SER A 37 2.04 8.80 10.38
CA SER A 37 3.27 9.28 9.76
C SER A 37 3.29 9.12 8.23
N ILE A 38 2.57 8.14 7.67
CA ILE A 38 2.40 8.04 6.21
C ILE A 38 1.49 9.16 5.71
N GLN A 39 0.42 9.48 6.44
CA GLN A 39 -0.48 10.58 6.09
C GLN A 39 0.24 11.95 6.17
N ASP A 40 1.07 12.15 7.20
CA ASP A 40 1.83 13.40 7.39
C ASP A 40 3.04 13.50 6.45
N ASN A 41 3.61 12.36 6.04
CA ASN A 41 4.78 12.29 5.16
C ASN A 41 4.65 11.09 4.20
N MET A 42 4.04 11.34 3.04
CA MET A 42 3.78 10.35 2.01
C MET A 42 5.08 9.81 1.40
N SER A 43 5.60 8.75 1.99
CA SER A 43 6.72 7.98 1.44
C SER A 43 6.17 6.79 0.66
N LEU A 44 6.45 6.75 -0.65
CA LEU A 44 6.10 5.63 -1.54
C LEU A 44 6.58 4.28 -0.99
N ILE A 45 7.76 4.25 -0.36
CA ILE A 45 8.35 3.05 0.25
C ILE A 45 7.41 2.45 1.31
N ASP A 46 6.68 3.28 2.05
CA ASP A 46 5.78 2.80 3.09
C ASP A 46 4.50 2.19 2.50
N PHE A 47 4.03 2.70 1.36
CA PHE A 47 2.91 2.09 0.62
C PHE A 47 3.30 0.74 0.01
N TYR A 48 4.52 0.59 -0.47
CA TYR A 48 5.05 -0.70 -0.91
C TYR A 48 5.06 -1.73 0.22
N GLY A 49 5.48 -1.34 1.43
CA GLY A 49 5.41 -2.22 2.59
C GLY A 49 3.98 -2.62 2.96
N ILE A 50 3.02 -1.68 2.88
CA ILE A 50 1.59 -1.97 3.09
C ILE A 50 1.06 -2.91 2.01
N ALA A 51 1.39 -2.67 0.74
CA ALA A 51 1.00 -3.51 -0.39
C ALA A 51 1.52 -4.93 -0.21
N TYR A 52 2.81 -5.09 0.10
CA TYR A 52 3.44 -6.37 0.38
C TYR A 52 2.71 -7.12 1.52
N CYS A 53 2.40 -6.42 2.62
CA CYS A 53 1.65 -7.01 3.72
C CYS A 53 0.23 -7.44 3.31
N ALA A 54 -0.44 -6.62 2.50
CA ALA A 54 -1.80 -6.91 2.04
C ALA A 54 -1.85 -8.08 1.05
N VAL A 55 -0.92 -8.15 0.09
CA VAL A 55 -0.77 -9.29 -0.84
C VAL A 55 -0.54 -10.58 -0.08
N LYS A 56 0.42 -10.60 0.86
CA LYS A 56 0.74 -11.79 1.67
C LYS A 56 -0.44 -12.21 2.55
N ARG A 57 -1.15 -11.26 3.20
CA ARG A 57 -2.29 -11.60 4.07
C ARG A 57 -3.50 -12.10 3.29
N GLN A 58 -3.76 -11.51 2.12
CA GLN A 58 -4.91 -11.85 1.29
C GLN A 58 -4.65 -13.05 0.37
N ASN A 59 -3.41 -13.58 0.35
CA ASN A 59 -2.95 -14.63 -0.56
C ASN A 59 -3.28 -14.29 -2.02
N ILE A 60 -3.07 -13.03 -2.42
CA ILE A 60 -3.23 -12.65 -3.82
C ILE A 60 -2.11 -13.31 -4.60
N VAL A 61 -2.50 -14.10 -5.60
CA VAL A 61 -1.56 -14.72 -6.54
C VAL A 61 -1.13 -13.63 -7.50
N LEU A 62 0.13 -13.21 -7.38
CA LEU A 62 0.77 -12.34 -8.37
C LEU A 62 1.49 -13.20 -9.42
N MET A 63 1.72 -12.59 -10.59
CA MET A 63 2.35 -13.26 -11.72
C MET A 63 3.83 -13.60 -11.44
N HIS A 64 4.51 -12.75 -10.67
CA HIS A 64 5.87 -12.96 -10.20
C HIS A 64 5.89 -13.43 -8.74
N ASP A 65 6.78 -14.38 -8.44
CA ASP A 65 7.12 -14.73 -7.06
C ASP A 65 8.17 -13.74 -6.54
N PHE A 66 8.04 -13.34 -5.29
CA PHE A 66 8.89 -12.35 -4.63
C PHE A 66 9.17 -12.81 -3.20
N ALA A 67 10.47 -12.90 -2.87
CA ALA A 67 10.92 -13.42 -1.59
C ALA A 67 10.90 -12.35 -0.49
N ASN A 68 11.06 -11.08 -0.86
CA ASN A 68 11.17 -9.95 0.06
C ASN A 68 10.56 -8.66 -0.52
N GLU A 69 10.38 -7.66 0.35
CA GLU A 69 9.78 -6.37 0.00
C GLU A 69 10.60 -5.59 -1.05
N LYS A 70 11.92 -5.76 -1.06
CA LYS A 70 12.78 -5.08 -2.04
C LYS A 70 12.57 -5.63 -3.46
N GLU A 71 12.55 -6.94 -3.60
CA GLU A 71 12.19 -7.57 -4.88
C GLU A 71 10.80 -7.16 -5.33
N PHE A 72 9.86 -7.04 -4.39
CA PHE A 72 8.51 -6.56 -4.69
C PHE A 72 8.51 -5.12 -5.22
N THR A 73 9.31 -4.21 -4.66
CA THR A 73 9.41 -2.83 -5.17
C THR A 73 10.12 -2.73 -6.52
N ASP A 74 11.02 -3.67 -6.81
CA ASP A 74 11.77 -3.70 -8.07
C ASP A 74 10.95 -4.31 -9.22
N LEU A 75 9.99 -5.20 -8.92
CA LEU A 75 9.18 -5.93 -9.90
C LEU A 75 7.82 -5.30 -10.20
N PHE A 76 7.29 -4.50 -9.26
CA PHE A 76 5.96 -3.93 -9.38
C PHE A 76 6.00 -2.41 -9.24
N ASP A 77 5.36 -1.73 -10.18
CA ASP A 77 5.01 -0.32 -10.04
C ASP A 77 3.74 -0.20 -9.20
N LEU A 78 3.77 0.66 -8.19
CA LEU A 78 2.66 0.88 -7.27
C LEU A 78 2.01 2.23 -7.54
N GLU A 79 0.76 2.18 -7.96
CA GLU A 79 -0.14 3.31 -7.89
C GLU A 79 -1.04 3.15 -6.67
N PHE A 80 -1.37 4.24 -5.99
CA PHE A 80 -2.25 4.18 -4.83
C PHE A 80 -3.26 5.30 -4.85
N GLU A 81 -4.47 4.98 -4.42
CA GLU A 81 -5.56 5.90 -4.21
C GLU A 81 -5.99 5.77 -2.75
N MET A 82 -5.69 6.82 -1.99
CA MET A 82 -6.18 6.93 -0.62
C MET A 82 -7.54 7.60 -0.68
N ASP A 83 -8.56 6.86 -0.29
CA ASP A 83 -9.89 7.41 -0.07
C ASP A 83 -9.85 8.19 1.25
N VAL A 84 -9.27 9.39 1.18
CA VAL A 84 -9.36 10.40 2.24
C VAL A 84 -10.64 11.15 1.91
N GLU A 85 -11.74 10.80 2.60
CA GLU A 85 -12.93 11.65 2.58
C GLU A 85 -12.47 13.09 2.85
N ALA A 86 -12.54 13.93 1.81
CA ALA A 86 -12.23 15.34 1.94
C ALA A 86 -13.15 15.89 3.02
N ASP A 87 -12.55 16.30 4.13
CA ASP A 87 -13.26 16.86 5.27
C ASP A 87 -14.15 18.02 4.77
N PRO A 88 -15.49 17.92 4.85
CA PRO A 88 -16.38 18.93 4.28
C PRO A 88 -16.26 20.30 4.98
N THR A 89 -15.46 20.39 6.03
CA THR A 89 -15.16 21.63 6.77
C THR A 89 -14.28 22.62 6.00
N LEU A 90 -13.63 22.23 4.90
CA LEU A 90 -12.83 23.14 4.05
C LEU A 90 -13.63 23.82 2.91
N ALA A 91 -14.92 23.55 2.77
CA ALA A 91 -15.78 24.14 1.73
C ALA A 91 -16.53 25.42 2.17
N GLY A 92 -16.08 26.11 3.22
CA GLY A 92 -16.88 27.16 3.87
C GLY A 92 -16.14 28.37 4.46
N LEU A 93 -15.00 28.80 3.90
CA LEU A 93 -14.36 30.09 4.25
C LEU A 93 -13.96 30.89 3.00
#